data_AF-A0A315AR13-F1
#
_entry.id   AF-A0A315AR13-F1
#
_cell.length_a   1.000
_cell.length_b   1.000
_cell.length_c   1.000
_cell.angle_alpha   90.00
_cell.angle_beta   90.00
_cell.angle_gamma   90.00
#
_symmetry.space_group_name_H-M   'P 1'
#
loop_
_entity.id
_entity.type
_entity.pdbx_description
1 polymer ?
#
loop_
_entity_poly.entity_id
_entity_poly.type
_entity_poly.pdbx_seq_one_letter_code
_entity_poly.pdbx_strand_id
1 'polypeptide(L)'
;MWTAQAFETTENVAVESYDETLFIKVYTMRNRTLADIALAKVYFEILVDFAKSHPGQTIQYGELVAKAKMAYPDSAYVAVAIATNMGRRLDALREFTSQHQVPDLSALVVNKATGDNGEGFRKSFDGEAVRQEIAEFDWAQLQLTFDQFIEGEMHAYQQRVLKARRPKKIKEAAAREMWWTYFKANQAQMPSLTQVEKESIIQMVMQGTDPGDAFAEVTT
;
A
#
# COMPACT_ATOMS: atom_id res chain seq x y z
N MET A 1 -26.18 -3.40 -60.79
CA MET A 1 -27.14 -3.58 -59.70
C MET A 1 -26.72 -4.80 -58.91
N TRP A 2 -26.04 -4.61 -57.79
CA TRP A 2 -25.60 -5.68 -56.89
C TRP A 2 -26.41 -5.56 -55.61
N THR A 3 -27.20 -6.58 -55.29
CA THR A 3 -27.92 -6.75 -54.03
C THR A 3 -26.97 -7.30 -52.99
N ALA A 4 -26.64 -6.50 -51.97
CA ALA A 4 -25.88 -6.95 -50.81
C ALA A 4 -26.82 -7.68 -49.83
N GLN A 5 -26.46 -8.93 -49.52
CA GLN A 5 -27.12 -9.76 -48.52
C GLN A 5 -26.40 -9.55 -47.19
N ALA A 6 -27.17 -9.22 -46.15
CA ALA A 6 -26.68 -8.98 -44.81
C ALA A 6 -26.08 -10.25 -44.20
N PHE A 7 -24.90 -10.13 -43.60
CA PHE A 7 -24.37 -11.06 -42.61
C PHE A 7 -24.18 -10.29 -41.30
N GLU A 8 -25.16 -10.45 -40.40
CA GLU A 8 -24.99 -10.21 -38.97
C GLU A 8 -24.32 -11.43 -38.36
N THR A 9 -23.16 -11.25 -37.74
CA THR A 9 -22.71 -12.07 -36.60
C THR A 9 -21.79 -11.21 -35.74
N THR A 10 -22.37 -10.44 -34.82
CA THR A 10 -21.69 -9.99 -33.60
C THR A 10 -21.61 -11.18 -32.65
N GLU A 11 -20.45 -11.84 -32.59
CA GLU A 11 -20.12 -12.69 -31.46
C GLU A 11 -19.80 -11.80 -30.25
N ASN A 12 -20.75 -11.78 -29.32
CA ASN A 12 -20.55 -11.27 -27.97
C ASN A 12 -19.50 -12.14 -27.26
N VAL A 13 -18.25 -11.69 -27.24
CA VAL A 13 -17.26 -12.21 -26.28
C VAL A 13 -17.69 -11.71 -24.90
N ALA A 14 -18.09 -12.65 -24.04
CA ALA A 14 -18.43 -12.38 -22.66
C ALA A 14 -17.21 -11.76 -21.96
N VAL A 15 -17.33 -10.49 -21.59
CA VAL A 15 -16.42 -9.85 -20.63
C VAL A 15 -16.69 -10.53 -19.29
N GLU A 16 -15.82 -11.47 -18.90
CA GLU A 16 -15.85 -12.04 -17.55
C GLU A 16 -15.85 -10.90 -16.54
N SER A 17 -16.87 -10.88 -15.69
CA SER A 17 -17.07 -9.82 -14.71
C SER A 17 -15.87 -9.75 -13.78
N TYR A 18 -15.14 -8.64 -13.85
CA TYR A 18 -14.02 -8.34 -12.96
C TYR A 18 -14.50 -8.35 -11.51
N ASP A 19 -14.12 -9.36 -10.72
CA ASP A 19 -14.44 -9.40 -9.29
C ASP A 19 -13.47 -8.47 -8.54
N GLU A 20 -13.88 -7.21 -8.38
CA GLU A 20 -13.15 -6.21 -7.59
C GLU A 20 -12.83 -6.71 -6.17
N THR A 21 -13.69 -7.53 -5.58
CA THR A 21 -13.51 -8.09 -4.23
C THR A 21 -12.42 -9.17 -4.17
N LEU A 22 -12.28 -9.99 -5.22
CA LEU A 22 -11.18 -10.96 -5.35
C LEU A 22 -9.87 -10.23 -5.64
N PHE A 23 -9.90 -9.20 -6.49
CA PHE A 23 -8.76 -8.34 -6.80
C PHE A 23 -8.21 -7.65 -5.54
N ILE A 24 -9.07 -7.03 -4.72
CA ILE A 24 -8.70 -6.36 -3.46
C ILE A 24 -8.16 -7.35 -2.40
N LYS A 25 -8.62 -8.61 -2.39
CA LYS A 25 -8.14 -9.60 -1.41
C LYS A 25 -6.81 -10.24 -1.80
N VAL A 26 -6.56 -10.45 -3.09
CA VAL A 26 -5.37 -11.15 -3.59
C VAL A 26 -4.19 -10.19 -3.82
N TYR A 27 -4.45 -8.94 -4.23
CA TYR A 27 -3.38 -8.00 -4.65
C TYR A 27 -3.11 -6.85 -3.69
N THR A 28 -4.04 -6.50 -2.78
CA THR A 28 -3.77 -5.43 -1.81
C THR A 28 -2.92 -5.97 -0.66
N MET A 29 -1.60 -5.92 -0.82
CA MET A 29 -0.63 -6.05 0.28
C MET A 29 -0.77 -4.83 1.21
N ARG A 30 -1.84 -4.83 2.02
CA ARG A 30 -2.13 -3.82 3.04
C ARG A 30 -1.11 -3.92 4.17
N ASN A 31 0.13 -3.48 3.98
CA ASN A 31 1.05 -3.00 5.02
C ASN A 31 2.44 -2.58 4.50
N ARG A 32 2.53 -1.83 3.40
CA ARG A 32 3.82 -1.34 2.88
C ARG A 32 4.58 -0.49 3.91
N THR A 33 5.89 -0.64 3.99
CA THR A 33 6.78 0.24 4.79
C THR A 33 7.20 1.45 3.97
N LEU A 34 7.81 2.46 4.61
CA LEU A 34 8.39 3.59 3.89
C LEU A 34 9.41 3.17 2.83
N ALA A 35 10.22 2.14 3.13
CA ALA A 35 11.18 1.62 2.18
C ALA A 35 10.50 0.99 0.96
N ASP A 36 9.38 0.28 1.14
CA ASP A 36 8.65 -0.29 0.00
C ASP A 36 8.08 0.81 -0.88
N ILE A 37 7.47 1.84 -0.26
CA ILE A 37 6.83 2.95 -0.98
C ILE A 37 7.89 3.73 -1.77
N ALA A 38 9.00 4.11 -1.13
CA ALA A 38 10.08 4.83 -1.77
C ALA A 38 10.73 4.05 -2.93
N LEU A 39 10.96 2.74 -2.73
CA LEU A 39 11.57 1.90 -3.77
C LEU A 39 10.61 1.58 -4.91
N ALA A 40 9.32 1.41 -4.64
CA ALA A 40 8.31 1.21 -5.68
C ALA A 40 8.30 2.38 -6.66
N LYS A 41 8.35 3.63 -6.15
CA LYS A 41 8.40 4.82 -7.01
C LYS A 41 9.58 4.80 -7.95
N VAL A 42 10.77 4.60 -7.39
CA VAL A 42 12.03 4.56 -8.15
C VAL A 42 12.02 3.43 -9.17
N TYR A 43 11.55 2.24 -8.80
CA TYR A 43 11.50 1.11 -9.73
C TYR A 43 10.48 1.32 -10.84
N PHE A 44 9.34 1.95 -10.57
CA PHE A 44 8.36 2.28 -11.61
C PHE A 44 8.99 3.16 -12.69
N GLU A 45 9.63 4.27 -12.30
CA GLU A 45 10.26 5.21 -13.24
C GLU A 45 11.32 4.51 -14.10
N ILE A 46 12.19 3.70 -13.48
CA ILE A 46 13.23 2.95 -14.18
C ILE A 46 12.65 1.90 -15.13
N LEU A 47 11.56 1.23 -14.74
CA LEU A 47 10.96 0.18 -15.56
C LEU A 47 10.18 0.73 -16.75
N VAL A 48 9.54 1.89 -16.62
CA VAL A 48 8.96 2.61 -17.75
C VAL A 48 10.04 2.98 -18.77
N ASP A 49 11.15 3.56 -18.31
CA ASP A 49 12.27 3.92 -19.18
C ASP A 49 12.93 2.69 -19.82
N PHE A 50 13.05 1.60 -19.06
CA PHE A 50 13.57 0.34 -19.56
C PHE A 50 12.65 -0.26 -20.65
N ALA A 51 11.34 -0.29 -20.43
CA ALA A 51 10.36 -0.78 -21.41
C ALA A 51 10.44 0.00 -22.73
N LYS A 52 10.58 1.34 -22.65
CA LYS A 52 10.74 2.22 -23.82
C LYS A 52 12.04 1.95 -24.61
N SER A 53 13.14 1.74 -23.90
CA SER A 53 14.47 1.66 -24.51
C SER A 53 14.89 0.24 -24.90
N HIS A 54 14.30 -0.78 -24.29
CA HIS A 54 14.64 -2.20 -24.47
C HIS A 54 13.37 -3.06 -24.63
N PRO A 55 12.53 -2.80 -25.65
CA PRO A 55 11.27 -3.51 -25.84
C PRO A 55 11.51 -5.03 -25.96
N GLY A 56 10.71 -5.81 -25.22
CA GLY A 56 10.80 -7.27 -25.15
C GLY A 56 11.96 -7.82 -24.32
N GLN A 57 12.82 -6.98 -23.73
CA GLN A 57 13.90 -7.44 -22.87
C GLN A 57 13.48 -7.54 -21.40
N THR A 58 14.28 -8.27 -20.61
CA THR A 58 14.09 -8.40 -19.17
C THR A 58 15.25 -7.78 -18.41
N ILE A 59 14.99 -7.37 -17.17
CA ILE A 59 15.97 -6.83 -16.24
C ILE A 59 16.07 -7.72 -15.01
N GLN A 60 17.29 -8.00 -14.56
CA GLN A 60 17.49 -8.81 -13.36
C GLN A 60 17.24 -7.98 -12.09
N TYR A 61 16.78 -8.60 -11.00
CA TYR A 61 16.58 -7.91 -9.72
C TYR A 61 17.81 -7.10 -9.26
N GLY A 62 19.01 -7.67 -9.38
CA GLY A 62 20.26 -6.99 -9.00
C GLY A 62 20.59 -5.81 -9.91
N GLU A 63 20.26 -5.90 -11.19
CA GLU A 63 20.48 -4.82 -12.14
C GLU A 63 19.50 -3.66 -11.90
N LEU A 64 18.22 -3.95 -11.64
CA LEU A 64 17.23 -2.93 -11.28
C LEU A 64 17.66 -2.17 -10.02
N VAL A 65 18.17 -2.87 -8.99
CA VAL A 65 18.72 -2.24 -7.79
C VAL A 65 19.94 -1.38 -8.12
N ALA A 66 20.83 -1.85 -9.00
CA ALA A 66 22.01 -1.08 -9.40
C ALA A 66 21.62 0.21 -10.15
N LYS A 67 20.69 0.12 -11.12
CA LYS A 67 20.15 1.29 -11.82
C LYS A 67 19.50 2.28 -10.85
N ALA A 68 18.74 1.79 -9.87
CA ALA A 68 18.14 2.64 -8.85
C ALA A 68 19.19 3.41 -8.05
N LYS A 69 20.26 2.74 -7.60
CA LYS A 69 21.36 3.40 -6.86
C LYS A 69 22.09 4.45 -7.68
N MET A 70 22.23 4.21 -8.99
CA MET A 70 22.85 5.18 -9.89
C MET A 70 21.95 6.40 -10.13
N ALA A 71 20.65 6.20 -10.31
CA ALA A 71 19.70 7.27 -10.62
C ALA A 71 19.30 8.11 -9.40
N TYR A 72 19.29 7.53 -8.19
CA TYR A 72 18.85 8.20 -6.95
C TYR A 72 19.88 8.02 -5.82
N PRO A 73 21.11 8.56 -5.97
CA PRO A 73 22.18 8.37 -5.00
C PRO A 73 21.87 8.98 -3.62
N ASP A 74 21.09 10.07 -3.59
CA ASP A 74 20.75 10.80 -2.36
C ASP A 74 19.61 10.16 -1.57
N SER A 75 18.94 9.15 -2.12
CA SER A 75 17.85 8.45 -1.43
C SER A 75 18.41 7.44 -0.44
N ALA A 76 18.20 7.69 0.86
CA ALA A 76 18.63 6.80 1.94
C ALA A 76 18.04 5.38 1.80
N TYR A 77 16.81 5.25 1.30
CA TYR A 77 16.16 3.95 1.06
C TYR A 77 16.78 3.19 -0.11
N VAL A 78 17.18 3.91 -1.16
CA VAL A 78 17.82 3.33 -2.35
C VAL A 78 19.25 2.91 -2.03
N ALA A 79 20.01 3.73 -1.28
CA ALA A 79 21.40 3.43 -0.92
C ALA A 79 21.54 2.04 -0.25
N VAL A 80 20.64 1.73 0.67
CA VAL A 80 20.61 0.45 1.40
C VAL A 80 19.80 -0.65 0.69
N ALA A 81 19.22 -0.37 -0.47
CA ALA A 81 18.42 -1.34 -1.19
C ALA A 81 19.25 -2.56 -1.60
N ILE A 82 18.65 -3.73 -1.42
CA ILE A 82 19.16 -5.03 -1.85
C ILE A 82 18.03 -5.79 -2.54
N ALA A 83 18.39 -6.78 -3.36
CA ALA A 83 17.44 -7.58 -4.15
C ALA A 83 16.54 -8.52 -3.31
N THR A 84 16.65 -8.50 -1.98
CA THR A 84 15.70 -9.22 -1.12
C THR A 84 14.39 -8.45 -1.03
N ASN A 85 13.28 -9.17 -0.85
CA ASN A 85 11.92 -8.63 -0.78
C ASN A 85 11.47 -7.85 -2.03
N MET A 86 12.05 -8.13 -3.21
CA MET A 86 11.66 -7.49 -4.46
C MET A 86 10.19 -7.75 -4.80
N GLY A 87 9.67 -8.95 -4.56
CA GLY A 87 8.25 -9.27 -4.78
C GLY A 87 7.32 -8.24 -4.16
N ARG A 88 7.45 -7.94 -2.86
CA ARG A 88 6.60 -6.97 -2.16
C ARG A 88 6.68 -5.54 -2.73
N ARG A 89 7.85 -5.15 -3.22
CA ARG A 89 8.06 -3.84 -3.84
C ARG A 89 7.43 -3.78 -5.23
N LEU A 90 7.57 -4.86 -5.99
CA LEU A 90 6.96 -5.02 -7.31
C LEU A 90 5.44 -5.20 -7.24
N ASP A 91 4.89 -5.70 -6.14
CA ASP A 91 3.44 -5.79 -5.93
C ASP A 91 2.78 -4.40 -5.93
N ALA A 92 3.50 -3.34 -5.53
CA ALA A 92 3.01 -1.96 -5.65
C ALA A 92 2.84 -1.52 -7.11
N LEU A 93 3.79 -1.90 -7.95
CA LEU A 93 3.72 -1.61 -9.39
C LEU A 93 2.57 -2.39 -10.01
N ARG A 94 2.45 -3.68 -9.68
CA ARG A 94 1.35 -4.53 -10.16
C ARG A 94 -0.02 -3.99 -9.78
N GLU A 95 -0.19 -3.56 -8.52
CA GLU A 95 -1.44 -2.98 -8.06
C GLU A 95 -1.80 -1.73 -8.89
N PHE A 96 -0.83 -0.84 -9.10
CA PHE A 96 -1.04 0.36 -9.90
C PHE A 96 -1.33 0.07 -11.37
N THR A 97 -0.51 -0.74 -12.04
CA THR A 97 -0.71 -1.07 -13.47
C THR A 97 -2.06 -1.72 -13.68
N SER A 98 -2.50 -2.57 -12.74
CA SER A 98 -3.82 -3.18 -12.80
C SER A 98 -4.96 -2.19 -12.51
N GLN A 99 -4.83 -1.26 -11.56
CA GLN A 99 -5.82 -0.19 -11.33
C GLN A 99 -6.02 0.69 -12.56
N HIS A 100 -4.97 0.81 -13.38
CA HIS A 100 -4.97 1.61 -14.59
C HIS A 100 -5.19 0.79 -15.88
N GLN A 101 -5.42 -0.52 -15.75
CA GLN A 101 -5.65 -1.43 -16.88
C GLN A 101 -4.53 -1.38 -17.94
N VAL A 102 -3.29 -1.25 -17.48
CA VAL A 102 -2.08 -1.31 -18.33
C VAL A 102 -1.25 -2.55 -18.01
N PRO A 103 -0.39 -3.02 -18.93
CA PRO A 103 0.43 -4.21 -18.71
C PRO A 103 1.31 -4.10 -17.46
N ASP A 104 1.44 -5.20 -16.70
CA ASP A 104 2.19 -5.23 -15.44
C ASP A 104 3.71 -5.19 -15.65
N LEU A 105 4.29 -3.99 -15.50
CA LEU A 105 5.74 -3.74 -15.59
C LEU A 105 6.61 -4.67 -14.73
N SER A 106 6.08 -5.24 -13.64
CA SER A 106 6.85 -6.19 -12.84
C SER A 106 7.21 -7.48 -13.57
N ALA A 107 6.52 -7.79 -14.69
CA ALA A 107 6.83 -8.92 -15.56
C ALA A 107 8.20 -8.80 -16.26
N LEU A 108 8.75 -7.58 -16.38
CA LEU A 108 10.10 -7.35 -16.90
C LEU A 108 11.19 -7.80 -15.92
N VAL A 109 10.87 -7.92 -14.63
CA VAL A 109 11.87 -8.19 -13.59
C VAL A 109 11.97 -9.68 -13.33
N VAL A 110 13.16 -10.24 -13.59
CA VAL A 110 13.40 -11.68 -13.54
C VAL A 110 14.49 -12.07 -12.55
N ASN A 111 14.42 -13.31 -12.08
CA ASN A 111 15.46 -13.93 -11.27
C ASN A 111 16.68 -14.27 -12.15
N LYS A 112 17.88 -13.89 -11.70
CA LYS A 112 19.13 -14.17 -12.42
C LYS A 112 19.37 -15.66 -12.66
N ALA A 113 19.02 -16.52 -11.71
CA ALA A 113 19.29 -17.96 -11.78
C ALA A 113 18.32 -18.69 -12.70
N THR A 114 17.05 -18.27 -12.75
CA THR A 114 16.03 -18.95 -13.57
C THR A 114 15.75 -18.25 -14.89
N GLY A 115 16.14 -16.98 -15.04
CA GLY A 115 15.77 -16.16 -16.21
C GLY A 115 14.28 -15.83 -16.29
N ASP A 116 13.54 -16.04 -15.20
CA ASP A 116 12.08 -16.02 -15.19
C ASP A 116 11.54 -15.22 -13.98
N ASN A 117 10.27 -14.85 -13.99
CA ASN A 117 9.65 -14.09 -12.92
C ASN A 117 9.68 -14.84 -11.58
N GLY A 118 9.57 -14.10 -10.48
CA GLY A 118 9.49 -14.70 -9.14
C GLY A 118 8.31 -15.66 -9.00
N GLU A 119 8.43 -16.64 -8.09
CA GLU A 119 7.41 -17.68 -7.91
C GLU A 119 5.99 -17.12 -7.67
N GLY A 120 5.87 -16.04 -6.90
CA GLY A 120 4.57 -15.40 -6.66
C GLY A 120 3.89 -14.89 -7.93
N PHE A 121 4.67 -14.37 -8.88
CA PHE A 121 4.15 -13.90 -10.18
C PHE A 121 3.69 -15.09 -11.04
N ARG A 122 4.55 -16.11 -11.17
CA ARG A 122 4.31 -17.27 -12.06
C ARG A 122 3.12 -18.13 -11.65
N LYS A 123 2.68 -18.03 -10.39
CA LYS A 123 1.47 -18.72 -9.92
C LYS A 123 0.17 -18.10 -10.47
N SER A 124 0.23 -16.85 -10.91
CA SER A 124 -0.95 -16.05 -11.23
C SER A 124 -0.97 -15.57 -12.68
N PHE A 125 0.18 -15.53 -13.35
CA PHE A 125 0.32 -14.91 -14.66
C PHE A 125 1.27 -15.69 -15.57
N ASP A 126 1.01 -15.61 -16.88
CA ASP A 126 1.98 -15.92 -17.92
C ASP A 126 2.90 -14.72 -18.13
N GLY A 127 4.15 -14.84 -17.64
CA GLY A 127 5.12 -13.76 -17.72
C GLY A 127 5.54 -13.41 -19.15
N GLU A 128 5.52 -14.37 -20.07
CA GLU A 128 5.91 -14.11 -21.47
C GLU A 128 4.83 -13.33 -22.19
N ALA A 129 3.57 -13.73 -22.03
CA ALA A 129 2.43 -13.02 -22.59
C ALA A 129 2.39 -11.55 -22.10
N VAL A 130 2.53 -11.33 -20.79
CA VAL A 130 2.53 -9.97 -20.23
C VAL A 130 3.73 -9.16 -20.72
N ARG A 131 4.91 -9.76 -20.91
CA ARG A 131 6.07 -9.06 -21.50
C ARG A 131 5.83 -8.66 -22.94
N GLN A 132 5.13 -9.48 -23.71
CA GLN A 132 4.75 -9.12 -25.07
C GLN A 132 3.79 -7.92 -25.08
N GLU A 133 2.78 -7.93 -24.21
CA GLU A 133 1.87 -6.77 -24.05
C GLU A 133 2.64 -5.49 -23.67
N ILE A 134 3.62 -5.60 -22.76
CA ILE A 134 4.49 -4.47 -22.40
C ILE A 134 5.27 -3.96 -23.61
N ALA A 135 5.80 -4.85 -24.45
CA ALA A 135 6.59 -4.45 -25.62
C ALA A 135 5.74 -3.76 -26.69
N GLU A 136 4.46 -4.09 -26.78
CA GLU A 136 3.51 -3.53 -27.75
C GLU A 136 2.82 -2.24 -27.24
N PHE A 137 2.83 -2.02 -25.92
CA PHE A 137 2.21 -0.85 -25.29
C PHE A 137 2.97 0.46 -25.57
N ASP A 138 2.25 1.52 -25.93
CA ASP A 138 2.84 2.85 -26.16
C ASP A 138 3.11 3.58 -24.83
N TRP A 139 4.27 3.30 -24.25
CA TRP A 139 4.76 3.96 -23.04
C TRP A 139 5.06 5.46 -23.23
N ALA A 140 5.21 5.96 -24.45
CA ALA A 140 5.46 7.38 -24.70
C ALA A 140 4.20 8.22 -24.50
N GLN A 141 3.02 7.64 -24.77
CA GLN A 141 1.72 8.27 -24.54
C GLN A 141 1.21 8.09 -23.10
N LEU A 142 1.89 7.28 -22.29
CA LEU A 142 1.52 7.05 -20.91
C LEU A 142 1.67 8.34 -20.07
N GLN A 143 0.57 9.05 -19.83
CA GLN A 143 0.51 10.21 -18.93
C GLN A 143 0.28 9.82 -17.47
N LEU A 144 0.31 8.52 -17.15
CA LEU A 144 0.08 8.01 -15.81
C LEU A 144 1.26 8.33 -14.90
N THR A 145 0.99 9.17 -13.89
CA THR A 145 1.96 9.46 -12.83
C THR A 145 1.75 8.51 -11.66
N PHE A 146 2.81 7.82 -11.24
CA PHE A 146 2.79 6.96 -10.05
C PHE A 146 2.72 7.76 -8.74
N ASP A 147 2.88 9.08 -8.80
CA ASP A 147 2.94 9.97 -7.64
C ASP A 147 1.67 9.95 -6.80
N GLN A 148 0.49 10.04 -7.41
CA GLN A 148 -0.78 10.03 -6.67
C GLN A 148 -1.01 8.72 -5.90
N PHE A 149 -0.65 7.59 -6.51
CA PHE A 149 -0.69 6.29 -5.86
C PHE A 149 0.27 6.25 -4.66
N ILE A 150 1.49 6.76 -4.84
CA ILE A 150 2.49 6.86 -3.77
C ILE A 150 2.04 7.78 -2.63
N GLU A 151 1.43 8.92 -2.93
CA GLU A 151 0.86 9.83 -1.93
C GLU A 151 -0.23 9.13 -1.11
N GLY A 152 -1.11 8.36 -1.77
CA GLY A 152 -2.11 7.53 -1.11
C GLY A 152 -1.50 6.50 -0.15
N GLU A 153 -0.48 5.77 -0.61
CA GLU A 153 0.25 4.79 0.21
C GLU A 153 0.98 5.45 1.39
N MET A 154 1.56 6.63 1.19
CA MET A 154 2.22 7.42 2.22
C MET A 154 1.23 7.88 3.29
N HIS A 155 0.06 8.39 2.88
CA HIS A 155 -1.00 8.78 3.80
C HIS A 155 -1.50 7.56 4.59
N ALA A 156 -1.72 6.41 3.93
CA ALA A 156 -2.12 5.17 4.60
C ALA A 156 -1.06 4.68 5.61
N TYR A 157 0.23 4.80 5.30
CA TYR A 157 1.31 4.55 6.25
C TYR A 157 1.25 5.47 7.47
N GLN A 158 1.14 6.78 7.26
CA GLN A 158 1.06 7.77 8.34
C GLN A 158 -0.13 7.49 9.27
N GLN A 159 -1.31 7.18 8.72
CA GLN A 159 -2.49 6.83 9.51
C GLN A 159 -2.27 5.58 10.37
N ARG A 160 -1.56 4.57 9.86
CA ARG A 160 -1.19 3.37 10.63
C ARG A 160 -0.23 3.71 11.77
N VAL A 161 0.78 4.54 11.52
CA VAL A 161 1.72 5.01 12.56
C VAL A 161 0.97 5.78 13.65
N LEU A 162 0.08 6.70 13.27
CA LEU A 162 -0.74 7.45 14.23
C LEU A 162 -1.62 6.51 15.06
N LYS A 163 -2.28 5.53 14.43
CA LYS A 163 -3.09 4.52 15.14
C LYS A 163 -2.27 3.68 16.10
N ALA A 164 -1.06 3.27 15.70
CA ALA A 164 -0.16 2.48 16.56
C ALA A 164 0.37 3.27 17.77
N ARG A 165 0.48 4.59 17.65
CA ARG A 165 0.89 5.49 18.75
C ARG A 165 -0.22 5.81 19.73
N ARG A 166 -1.49 5.55 19.40
CA ARG A 166 -2.61 5.78 20.33
C ARG A 166 -2.40 4.90 21.56
N PRO A 167 -2.62 5.43 22.79
CA PRO A 167 -2.61 4.62 23.99
C PRO A 167 -3.48 3.39 23.80
N LYS A 168 -2.99 2.23 24.24
CA LYS A 168 -3.82 1.02 24.23
C LYS A 168 -5.02 1.29 25.13
N LYS A 169 -6.22 0.99 24.61
CA LYS A 169 -7.44 1.12 25.39
C LYS A 169 -7.29 0.36 26.71
N ILE A 170 -7.55 1.06 27.81
CA ILE A 170 -7.55 0.48 29.15
C ILE A 170 -8.93 -0.15 29.36
N LYS A 171 -8.95 -1.40 29.87
CA LYS A 171 -10.23 -2.07 30.17
C LYS A 171 -10.95 -1.32 31.28
N GLU A 172 -12.27 -1.26 31.21
CA GLU A 172 -13.10 -0.51 32.16
C GLU A 172 -12.77 -0.79 33.63
N ALA A 173 -12.59 -2.08 34.01
CA ALA A 173 -12.23 -2.44 35.37
C ALA A 173 -10.91 -1.79 35.84
N ALA A 174 -9.88 -1.78 34.98
CA ALA A 174 -8.59 -1.16 35.29
C ALA A 174 -8.70 0.38 35.28
N ALA A 175 -9.49 0.96 34.38
CA ALA A 175 -9.74 2.40 34.35
C ALA A 175 -10.46 2.88 35.62
N ARG A 176 -11.45 2.12 36.10
CA ARG A 176 -12.13 2.37 37.38
C ARG A 176 -11.18 2.28 38.56
N GLU A 177 -10.26 1.31 38.57
CA GLU A 177 -9.24 1.18 39.61
C GLU A 177 -8.23 2.34 39.59
N MET A 178 -7.78 2.76 38.41
CA MET A 178 -6.90 3.93 38.24
C MET A 178 -7.57 5.21 38.72
N TRP A 179 -8.82 5.45 38.29
CA TRP A 179 -9.61 6.59 38.76
C TRP A 179 -9.80 6.55 40.28
N TRP A 180 -10.14 5.39 40.84
CA TRP A 180 -10.34 5.24 42.28
C TRP A 180 -9.07 5.55 43.08
N THR A 181 -7.91 5.11 42.59
CA THR A 181 -6.62 5.38 43.22
C THR A 181 -6.32 6.88 43.22
N TYR A 182 -6.52 7.55 42.08
CA TYR A 182 -6.36 8.99 41.98
C TYR A 182 -7.36 9.75 42.86
N PHE A 183 -8.63 9.37 42.86
CA PHE A 183 -9.66 9.96 43.71
C PHE A 183 -9.29 9.87 45.19
N LYS A 184 -8.89 8.69 45.68
CA LYS A 184 -8.48 8.52 47.08
C LYS A 184 -7.31 9.42 47.48
N ALA A 185 -6.31 9.56 46.60
CA ALA A 185 -5.15 10.39 46.86
C ALA A 185 -5.48 11.89 46.91
N ASN A 186 -6.53 12.32 46.20
CA ASN A 186 -6.90 13.73 46.03
C ASN A 186 -8.24 14.10 46.68
N GLN A 187 -8.87 13.17 47.41
CA GLN A 187 -10.26 13.29 47.87
C GLN A 187 -10.52 14.58 48.66
N ALA A 188 -9.57 15.03 49.48
CA ALA A 188 -9.71 16.23 50.30
C ALA A 188 -9.82 17.54 49.49
N GLN A 189 -9.34 17.53 48.24
CA GLN A 189 -9.28 18.70 47.35
C GLN A 189 -10.28 18.60 46.18
N MET A 190 -11.04 17.51 46.10
CA MET A 190 -11.96 17.25 44.99
C MET A 190 -13.38 17.77 45.27
N PRO A 191 -14.03 18.41 44.28
CA PRO A 191 -15.44 18.76 44.37
C PRO A 191 -16.32 17.50 44.31
N SER A 192 -17.58 17.64 44.71
CA SER A 192 -18.57 16.57 44.56
C SER A 192 -18.91 16.37 43.09
N LEU A 193 -18.51 15.23 42.53
CA LEU A 193 -18.80 14.85 41.14
C LEU A 193 -20.12 14.06 41.04
N THR A 194 -20.91 14.40 40.02
CA THR A 194 -22.08 13.63 39.58
C THR A 194 -21.68 12.28 39.01
N GLN A 195 -22.65 11.38 38.87
CA GLN A 195 -22.41 10.07 38.25
C GLN A 195 -22.00 10.19 36.78
N VAL A 196 -22.51 11.19 36.06
CA VAL A 196 -22.20 11.44 34.65
C VAL A 196 -20.74 11.87 34.49
N GLU A 197 -20.28 12.81 35.31
CA GLU A 197 -18.88 13.27 35.29
C GLU A 197 -17.90 12.14 35.63
N LYS A 198 -18.21 11.32 36.65
CA LYS A 198 -17.40 10.15 36.99
C LYS A 198 -17.29 9.18 35.83
N GLU A 199 -18.39 8.90 35.14
CA GLU A 199 -18.39 8.01 33.99
C GLU A 199 -17.61 8.63 32.82
N SER A 200 -17.74 9.93 32.57
CA SER A 200 -16.94 10.64 31.55
C SER A 200 -15.44 10.53 31.83
N ILE A 201 -15.00 10.75 33.07
CA ILE A 201 -13.60 10.59 33.47
C ILE A 201 -13.13 9.15 33.23
N ILE A 202 -13.92 8.14 33.61
CA ILE A 202 -13.59 6.74 33.39
C ILE A 202 -13.48 6.43 31.88
N GLN A 203 -14.38 6.95 31.06
CA GLN A 203 -14.32 6.79 29.59
C GLN A 203 -13.05 7.42 29.00
N MET A 204 -12.61 8.56 29.52
CA MET A 204 -11.35 9.20 29.09
C MET A 204 -10.12 8.40 29.54
N VAL A 205 -10.12 7.85 30.75
CA VAL A 205 -9.06 6.94 31.23
C VAL A 205 -9.05 5.64 30.42
N MET A 206 -10.20 5.10 30.03
CA MET A 206 -10.30 3.96 29.11
C MET A 206 -9.68 4.26 27.73
N GLN A 207 -9.64 5.52 27.32
CA GLN A 207 -8.95 5.98 26.11
C GLN A 207 -7.45 6.24 26.32
N GLY A 208 -6.96 6.04 27.55
CA GLY A 208 -5.56 6.17 27.94
C GLY A 208 -5.15 7.55 28.42
N THR A 209 -6.12 8.42 28.76
CA THR A 209 -5.87 9.69 29.44
C THR A 209 -5.47 9.44 30.89
N ASP A 210 -4.55 10.24 31.43
CA ASP A 210 -4.24 10.19 32.86
C ASP A 210 -5.46 10.59 33.71
N PRO A 211 -5.73 9.94 34.87
CA PRO A 211 -6.88 10.29 35.71
C PRO A 211 -6.93 11.76 36.18
N GLY A 212 -5.78 12.41 36.35
CA GLY A 212 -5.72 13.82 36.73
C GLY A 212 -6.08 14.77 35.59
N ASP A 213 -5.54 14.49 34.39
CA ASP A 213 -5.88 15.25 33.19
C ASP A 213 -7.37 15.08 32.83
N ALA A 214 -7.87 13.85 32.89
CA ALA A 214 -9.28 13.55 32.65
C ALA A 214 -10.21 14.26 33.65
N PHE A 215 -9.80 14.33 34.93
CA PHE A 215 -10.55 15.08 35.94
C PHE A 215 -10.54 16.59 35.66
N ALA A 216 -9.39 17.17 35.32
CA ALA A 216 -9.28 18.58 35.01
C ALA A 216 -10.14 18.96 33.79
N GLU A 217 -10.16 18.13 32.75
CA GLU A 217 -10.95 18.36 31.54
C GLU A 217 -12.47 18.31 31.79
N VAL A 218 -12.93 17.41 32.67
CA VAL A 218 -14.37 17.29 32.98
C VAL A 218 -14.86 18.36 33.96
N THR A 219 -13.97 18.94 34.76
CA THR A 219 -14.31 19.92 35.81
C THR A 219 -13.95 21.37 35.49
N THR A 220 -13.42 21.62 34.29
CA THR A 220 -13.25 22.97 33.72
C THR A 220 -14.58 23.49 33.17
#